data_AF-A0A2A4KK66-F1
#
_entry.id   AF-A0A2A4KK66-F1
#
_cell.length_a   1.000
_cell.length_b   1.000
_cell.length_c   1.000
_cell.angle_alpha   90.00
_cell.angle_beta   90.00
_cell.angle_gamma   90.00
#
_symmetry.space_group_name_H-M   'P 1'
#
loop_
_entity.id
_entity.type
_entity.pdbx_description
1 polymer ?
#
loop_
_entity_poly.entity_id
_entity_poly.type
_entity_poly.pdbx_seq_one_letter_code
_entity_poly.pdbx_strand_id
1 'polypeptide(L)'
;MRTVTAAGGRGGGPRGHRVQDGPVVRNAPLFPGDVANFRDLAGTPAAGGRTVRPHRLLRSSALVAPAPHTADALVSLLGPAVYADLRTDREIDRDGAPEALVERGWRWLRIPVQDLPDDRTRRETAADRYRRSMPACLRAAESVAAELVGGPVVVACSLGKDRTGTVVALLLRWLGVPPEHIASDHELSNEWLARDRALLPQRWRDGGEIGRVRGADCLAAIDLAAPPRPGVGEEHAPLRSALLR
;
A
#
# COMPACT_ATOMS: atom_id res chain seq x y z
N MET A 1 -70.04 6.40 15.00
CA MET A 1 -69.93 6.80 16.43
C MET A 1 -68.53 6.41 16.91
N ARG A 2 -67.83 7.36 17.56
CA ARG A 2 -66.46 7.33 18.13
C ARG A 2 -65.27 7.75 17.25
N THR A 3 -64.89 9.01 17.45
CA THR A 3 -63.57 9.65 17.31
C THR A 3 -62.62 9.30 18.46
N VAL A 4 -61.31 9.15 18.18
CA VAL A 4 -60.13 9.50 19.03
C VAL A 4 -58.93 9.63 18.05
N THR A 5 -58.44 10.82 17.69
CA THR A 5 -57.32 11.63 18.25
C THR A 5 -55.93 11.00 18.38
N ALA A 6 -54.92 11.84 18.08
CA ALA A 6 -53.53 11.53 17.72
C ALA A 6 -52.54 11.32 18.89
N ALA A 7 -51.42 10.67 18.56
CA ALA A 7 -50.10 10.77 19.20
C ALA A 7 -49.08 10.61 18.04
N GLY A 8 -48.01 11.39 17.85
CA GLY A 8 -47.19 12.13 18.80
C GLY A 8 -45.84 11.40 18.96
N GLY A 9 -44.77 11.88 18.30
CA GLY A 9 -43.39 11.66 18.75
C GLY A 9 -42.44 10.84 17.87
N ARG A 10 -41.57 11.57 17.14
CA ARG A 10 -40.07 11.48 17.10
C ARG A 10 -39.47 10.11 17.44
N GLY A 11 -38.59 9.48 16.66
CA GLY A 11 -37.51 10.01 15.82
C GLY A 11 -36.23 9.22 16.14
N GLY A 12 -35.40 8.95 15.13
CA GLY A 12 -34.00 8.54 15.33
C GLY A 12 -33.69 7.06 15.12
N GLY A 13 -34.01 6.49 13.94
CA GLY A 13 -33.25 5.34 13.44
C GLY A 13 -31.76 5.72 13.28
N PRO A 14 -30.81 4.79 13.48
CA PRO A 14 -29.39 5.09 13.40
C PRO A 14 -29.10 5.68 12.02
N ARG A 15 -28.61 6.92 12.02
CA ARG A 15 -28.18 7.60 10.80
C ARG A 15 -27.08 6.75 10.21
N GLY A 16 -27.40 6.02 9.15
CA GLY A 16 -26.39 5.36 8.33
C GLY A 16 -25.37 6.42 7.98
N HIS A 17 -24.12 6.22 8.42
CA HIS A 17 -23.00 6.99 7.91
C HIS A 17 -22.97 6.72 6.41
N ARG A 18 -23.57 7.63 5.65
CA ARG A 18 -23.41 7.69 4.21
C ARG A 18 -21.92 7.97 4.01
N VAL A 19 -21.18 6.93 3.66
CA VAL A 19 -19.82 7.02 3.14
C VAL A 19 -19.91 8.04 2.01
N GLN A 20 -19.31 9.21 2.21
CA GLN A 20 -19.25 10.19 1.13
C GLN A 20 -18.31 9.59 0.10
N ASP A 21 -18.80 9.40 -1.12
CA ASP A 21 -18.02 9.07 -2.31
C ASP A 21 -17.12 10.28 -2.65
N GLY A 22 -16.12 10.55 -1.80
CA GLY A 22 -15.04 11.46 -2.13
C GLY A 22 -14.28 10.91 -3.35
N PRO A 23 -13.68 11.77 -4.19
CA PRO A 23 -12.97 11.30 -5.37
C PRO A 23 -11.86 10.34 -4.93
N VAL A 24 -12.00 9.08 -5.32
CA VAL A 24 -10.95 8.07 -5.19
C VAL A 24 -9.73 8.64 -5.91
N VAL A 25 -8.64 8.88 -5.17
CA VAL A 25 -7.39 9.31 -5.78
C VAL A 25 -6.88 8.18 -6.66
N ARG A 26 -7.15 8.29 -7.96
CA ARG A 26 -6.53 7.45 -8.98
C ARG A 26 -5.13 8.01 -9.20
N ASN A 27 -4.18 7.50 -8.42
CA ASN A 27 -2.77 7.74 -8.67
C ASN A 27 -2.47 7.35 -10.12
N ALA A 28 -2.16 8.32 -10.99
CA ALA A 28 -1.91 8.04 -12.39
C ALA A 28 -0.59 7.25 -12.54
N PRO A 29 -0.46 6.34 -13.52
CA PRO A 29 0.85 5.79 -13.86
C PRO A 29 1.76 6.95 -14.25
N LEU A 30 2.87 7.12 -13.52
CA LEU A 30 3.84 8.18 -13.78
C LEU A 30 4.59 7.97 -15.10
N PHE A 31 4.55 6.77 -15.69
CA PHE A 31 5.35 6.40 -16.86
C PHE A 31 4.71 5.23 -17.65
N PRO A 32 4.82 5.17 -19.00
CA PRO A 32 4.61 3.95 -19.78
C PRO A 32 5.79 3.00 -19.59
N GLY A 33 5.92 2.41 -18.40
CA GLY A 33 7.04 1.54 -18.02
C GLY A 33 6.72 0.06 -18.08
N ASP A 34 7.79 -0.73 -18.14
CA ASP A 34 7.76 -2.19 -18.02
C ASP A 34 7.72 -2.67 -16.56
N VAL A 35 7.30 -1.80 -15.63
CA VAL A 35 7.12 -2.12 -14.21
C VAL A 35 5.64 -2.23 -13.89
N ALA A 36 5.19 -3.45 -13.57
CA ALA A 36 3.82 -3.67 -13.16
C ALA A 36 3.49 -3.00 -11.83
N ASN A 37 2.25 -2.54 -11.69
CA ASN A 37 1.67 -2.07 -10.43
C ASN A 37 2.42 -0.85 -9.80
N PHE A 38 3.14 -0.08 -10.63
CA PHE A 38 3.96 1.07 -10.21
C PHE A 38 3.15 2.36 -10.08
N ARG A 39 3.06 2.96 -8.89
CA ARG A 39 2.37 4.24 -8.70
C ARG A 39 2.95 5.09 -7.57
N ASP A 40 2.84 6.40 -7.73
CA ASP A 40 3.06 7.39 -6.67
C ASP A 40 1.83 7.49 -5.78
N LEU A 41 2.00 7.78 -4.50
CA LEU A 41 0.90 8.06 -3.57
C LEU A 41 0.60 9.56 -3.46
N ALA A 42 1.22 10.38 -4.31
CA ALA A 42 1.02 11.82 -4.43
C ALA A 42 -0.46 12.24 -4.43
N GLY A 43 -0.78 13.31 -3.71
CA GLY A 43 -2.13 13.87 -3.70
C GLY A 43 -3.13 13.14 -2.81
N THR A 44 -2.78 11.99 -2.23
CA THR A 44 -3.62 11.29 -1.27
C THR A 44 -3.97 12.21 -0.07
N PRO A 45 -5.26 12.44 0.24
CA PRO A 45 -5.69 13.23 1.39
C PRO A 45 -5.21 12.63 2.71
N ALA A 46 -4.71 13.47 3.61
CA ALA A 46 -4.08 13.06 4.85
C ALA A 46 -4.41 14.02 6.01
N ALA A 47 -3.80 13.80 7.18
CA ALA A 47 -4.09 14.55 8.40
C ALA A 47 -3.91 16.08 8.23
N GLY A 48 -4.89 16.82 8.74
CA GLY A 48 -4.87 18.28 8.77
C GLY A 48 -5.20 18.94 7.42
N GLY A 49 -5.95 18.26 6.55
CA GLY A 49 -6.32 18.78 5.23
C GLY A 49 -5.17 18.82 4.22
N ARG A 50 -4.03 18.21 4.58
CA ARG A 50 -2.84 18.12 3.73
C ARG A 50 -2.92 16.95 2.76
N THR A 51 -2.01 16.93 1.81
CA THR A 51 -1.87 15.83 0.85
C THR A 51 -0.46 15.25 0.85
N VAL A 52 -0.33 13.98 0.46
CA VAL A 52 0.98 13.35 0.25
C VAL A 52 1.72 14.10 -0.87
N ARG A 53 2.97 14.47 -0.60
CA ARG A 53 3.88 15.11 -1.55
C ARG A 53 4.23 14.15 -2.69
N PRO A 54 4.34 14.65 -3.93
CA PRO A 54 4.75 13.86 -5.07
C PRO A 54 6.18 13.37 -4.91
N HIS A 55 6.46 12.22 -5.52
CA HIS A 55 7.78 11.61 -5.61
C HIS A 55 8.39 11.30 -4.25
N ARG A 56 7.57 11.00 -3.24
CA ARG A 56 8.04 10.67 -1.89
C ARG A 56 7.78 9.22 -1.51
N LEU A 57 6.54 8.78 -1.59
CA LEU A 57 6.17 7.40 -1.31
C LEU A 57 5.58 6.81 -2.58
N LEU A 58 6.28 5.80 -3.12
CA LEU A 58 5.84 5.08 -4.30
C LEU A 58 5.77 3.58 -3.99
N ARG A 59 4.99 2.84 -4.77
CA ARG A 59 4.87 1.38 -4.67
C ARG A 59 4.92 0.71 -6.03
N SER A 60 5.43 -0.52 -6.09
CA SER A 60 5.53 -1.28 -7.34
C SER A 60 5.58 -2.79 -7.12
N SER A 61 5.49 -3.56 -8.21
CA SER A 61 6.07 -4.90 -8.28
C SER A 61 7.61 -4.84 -8.21
N ALA A 62 8.26 -6.01 -8.16
CA ALA A 62 9.71 -6.08 -7.97
C ALA A 62 10.48 -5.40 -9.11
N LEU A 63 11.42 -4.52 -8.77
CA LEU A 63 12.28 -3.80 -9.73
C LEU A 63 13.55 -4.60 -10.04
N VAL A 64 13.40 -5.85 -10.48
CA VAL A 64 14.53 -6.75 -10.74
C VAL A 64 15.38 -6.25 -11.91
N ALA A 65 14.77 -6.18 -13.09
CA ALA A 65 15.46 -5.84 -14.32
C ALA A 65 14.53 -4.96 -15.17
N PRO A 66 14.18 -3.75 -14.69
CA PRO A 66 13.51 -2.79 -15.55
C PRO A 66 14.41 -2.52 -16.77
N ALA A 67 13.80 -2.29 -17.93
CA ALA A 67 14.54 -1.92 -19.11
C ALA A 67 15.41 -0.67 -18.83
N PRO A 68 16.59 -0.54 -19.47
CA PRO A 68 17.51 0.56 -19.17
C PRO A 68 16.85 1.95 -19.21
N HIS A 69 15.98 2.20 -20.20
CA HIS A 69 15.25 3.45 -20.32
C HIS A 69 14.26 3.69 -19.17
N THR A 70 13.64 2.64 -18.62
CA THR A 70 12.80 2.73 -17.43
C THR A 70 13.63 3.05 -16.19
N ALA A 71 14.79 2.39 -16.02
CA ALA A 71 15.70 2.68 -14.92
C ALA A 71 16.20 4.13 -14.97
N ASP A 72 16.59 4.61 -16.16
CA ASP A 72 17.02 6.00 -16.39
C ASP A 72 15.90 6.99 -16.09
N ALA A 73 14.66 6.69 -16.50
CA ALA A 73 13.50 7.52 -16.22
C ALA A 73 13.17 7.59 -14.72
N LEU A 74 13.25 6.46 -14.00
CA LEU A 74 13.03 6.42 -12.56
C LEU A 74 14.06 7.27 -11.81
N VAL A 75 15.34 7.18 -12.19
CA VAL A 75 16.42 7.96 -11.59
C VAL A 75 16.31 9.43 -11.94
N SER A 76 15.93 9.75 -13.18
CA SER A 76 15.69 11.15 -13.59
C SER A 76 14.52 11.78 -12.82
N LEU A 77 13.49 10.99 -12.51
CA LEU A 77 12.30 11.45 -11.80
C LEU A 77 12.54 11.62 -10.29
N LEU A 78 13.16 10.63 -9.66
CA LEU A 78 13.28 10.56 -8.20
C LEU A 78 14.65 11.04 -7.68
N GLY A 79 15.67 11.11 -8.55
CA GLY A 79 17.05 11.26 -8.12
C GLY A 79 17.52 10.04 -7.32
N PRO A 80 18.42 10.23 -6.33
CA PRO A 80 18.77 9.19 -5.37
C PRO A 80 17.54 8.79 -4.54
N ALA A 81 17.13 7.54 -4.67
CA ALA A 81 16.00 6.98 -3.94
C ALA A 81 16.39 5.70 -3.19
N VAL A 82 15.56 5.33 -2.22
CA VAL A 82 15.64 4.03 -1.55
C VAL A 82 14.66 3.05 -2.20
N TYR A 83 15.16 1.88 -2.60
CA TYR A 83 14.32 0.76 -2.98
C TYR A 83 14.16 -0.18 -1.78
N ALA A 84 12.98 -0.14 -1.17
CA ALA A 84 12.61 -0.98 -0.03
C ALA A 84 12.03 -2.30 -0.53
N ASP A 85 12.87 -3.33 -0.54
CA ASP A 85 12.55 -4.66 -1.07
C ASP A 85 12.06 -5.60 0.03
N LEU A 86 10.76 -5.92 -0.02
CA LEU A 86 10.07 -6.77 0.95
C LEU A 86 10.16 -8.27 0.60
N ARG A 87 10.81 -8.60 -0.52
CA ARG A 87 10.97 -9.99 -0.96
C ARG A 87 11.86 -10.77 0.00
N THR A 88 11.57 -12.06 0.10
CA THR A 88 12.41 -13.02 0.81
C THR A 88 13.67 -13.30 0.00
N ASP A 89 14.70 -13.79 0.67
CA ASP A 89 15.98 -14.17 0.03
C ASP A 89 15.74 -15.18 -1.09
N ARG A 90 14.85 -16.15 -0.88
CA ARG A 90 14.47 -17.14 -1.91
C ARG A 90 13.79 -16.53 -3.14
N GLU A 91 13.06 -15.42 -2.97
CA GLU A 91 12.47 -14.69 -4.10
C GLU A 91 13.55 -13.89 -4.83
N ILE A 92 14.47 -13.27 -4.09
CA ILE A 92 15.60 -12.52 -4.67
C ILE A 92 16.54 -13.47 -5.43
N ASP A 93 16.92 -14.60 -4.85
CA ASP A 93 17.79 -15.60 -5.49
C ASP A 93 17.19 -16.15 -6.78
N ARG A 94 15.86 -16.26 -6.82
CA ARG A 94 15.11 -16.77 -7.98
C ARG A 94 14.89 -15.72 -9.05
N ASP A 95 14.54 -14.51 -8.64
CA ASP A 95 14.08 -13.47 -9.55
C ASP A 95 15.19 -12.52 -9.96
N GLY A 96 16.13 -12.26 -9.07
CA GLY A 96 17.23 -11.32 -9.22
C GLY A 96 17.13 -10.10 -8.30
N ALA A 97 18.29 -9.46 -8.14
CA ALA A 97 18.50 -8.21 -7.43
C ALA A 97 18.22 -6.99 -8.33
N PRO A 98 17.96 -5.80 -7.77
CA PRO A 98 17.65 -4.58 -8.52
C PRO A 98 18.92 -3.88 -9.06
N GLU A 99 19.83 -4.61 -9.69
CA GLU A 99 21.18 -4.12 -10.02
C GLU A 99 21.16 -2.84 -10.86
N ALA A 100 20.30 -2.78 -11.87
CA ALA A 100 20.18 -1.63 -12.76
C ALA A 100 19.91 -0.31 -12.02
N LEU A 101 19.20 -0.34 -10.88
CA LEU A 101 18.92 0.85 -10.06
C LEU A 101 20.06 1.14 -9.10
N VAL A 102 20.68 0.10 -8.51
CA VAL A 102 21.83 0.25 -7.61
C VAL A 102 23.02 0.86 -8.33
N GLU A 103 23.31 0.41 -9.55
CA GLU A 103 24.35 0.98 -10.43
C GLU A 103 24.12 2.47 -10.75
N ARG A 104 22.86 2.92 -10.71
CA ARG A 104 22.45 4.31 -10.91
C ARG A 104 22.35 5.12 -9.62
N GLY A 105 22.91 4.60 -8.52
CA GLY A 105 23.03 5.30 -7.25
C GLY A 105 21.80 5.20 -6.34
N TRP A 106 20.83 4.33 -6.65
CA TRP A 106 19.78 4.01 -5.67
C TRP A 106 20.34 3.15 -4.55
N ARG A 107 19.81 3.33 -3.35
CA ARG A 107 20.14 2.46 -2.22
C ARG A 107 19.14 1.32 -2.12
N TRP A 108 19.65 0.10 -2.12
CA TRP A 108 18.83 -1.10 -1.90
C TRP A 108 18.70 -1.40 -0.41
N LEU A 109 17.49 -1.29 0.12
CA LEU A 109 17.15 -1.63 1.49
C LEU A 109 16.35 -2.94 1.52
N ARG A 110 16.96 -4.00 2.03
CA ARG A 110 16.35 -5.33 2.15
C ARG A 110 15.58 -5.45 3.46
N ILE A 111 14.28 -5.67 3.38
CA ILE A 111 13.38 -5.81 4.54
C ILE A 111 12.48 -7.02 4.32
N PRO A 112 13.03 -8.25 4.36
CA PRO A 112 12.28 -9.44 3.99
C PRO A 112 11.04 -9.61 4.87
N VAL A 113 9.86 -9.50 4.26
CA VAL A 113 8.59 -9.84 4.91
C VAL A 113 8.26 -11.25 4.47
N GLN A 114 8.46 -12.20 5.38
CA GLN A 114 8.11 -13.59 5.17
C GLN A 114 6.60 -13.76 5.38
N ASP A 115 5.90 -14.15 4.32
CA ASP A 115 4.58 -14.75 4.49
C ASP A 115 4.81 -16.10 5.21
N LEU A 116 4.26 -16.24 6.41
CA LEU A 116 4.30 -17.50 7.15
C LEU A 116 3.56 -18.57 6.31
N PRO A 117 3.99 -19.84 6.36
CA PRO A 117 3.40 -20.90 5.54
C PRO A 117 1.87 -20.88 5.63
N ASP A 118 1.21 -20.98 4.49
CA ASP A 118 -0.22 -21.20 4.41
C ASP A 118 -0.53 -22.52 5.12
N ASP A 119 -1.23 -22.47 6.25
CA ASP A 119 -1.71 -23.68 6.91
C ASP A 119 -2.91 -24.18 6.12
N ARG A 120 -2.62 -24.96 5.07
CA ARG A 120 -3.62 -25.53 4.16
C ARG A 120 -4.64 -26.45 4.84
N THR A 121 -4.43 -26.78 6.13
CA THR A 121 -5.39 -27.55 6.93
C THR A 121 -6.47 -26.66 7.55
N ARG A 122 -6.24 -25.34 7.63
CA ARG A 122 -7.21 -24.34 8.07
C ARG A 122 -7.81 -23.64 6.85
N ARG A 123 -9.13 -23.39 6.91
CA ARG A 123 -9.81 -22.55 5.92
C ARG A 123 -9.43 -21.08 6.17
N GLU A 124 -8.24 -20.69 5.74
CA GLU A 124 -7.68 -19.37 6.01
C GLU A 124 -8.38 -18.29 5.16
N THR A 125 -8.86 -17.22 5.82
CA THR A 125 -9.38 -16.05 5.10
C THR A 125 -8.24 -15.11 4.70
N ALA A 126 -8.46 -14.23 3.71
CA ALA A 126 -7.48 -13.20 3.36
C ALA A 126 -7.10 -12.31 4.56
N ALA A 127 -8.07 -12.00 5.44
CA ALA A 127 -7.83 -11.24 6.66
C ALA A 127 -6.91 -11.97 7.64
N ASP A 128 -7.03 -13.29 7.76
CA ASP A 128 -6.15 -14.11 8.62
C ASP A 128 -4.70 -14.09 8.10
N ARG A 129 -4.52 -14.13 6.78
CA ARG A 129 -3.21 -14.01 6.14
C ARG A 129 -2.56 -12.66 6.46
N TYR A 130 -3.31 -11.57 6.33
CA TYR A 130 -2.81 -10.24 6.69
C TYR A 130 -2.49 -10.11 8.18
N ARG A 131 -3.34 -10.65 9.07
CA ARG A 131 -3.08 -10.66 10.51
C ARG A 131 -1.78 -11.38 10.83
N ARG A 132 -1.53 -12.51 10.18
CA ARG A 132 -0.34 -13.33 10.39
C ARG A 132 0.94 -12.62 9.96
N SER A 133 0.93 -11.89 8.84
CA SER A 133 2.09 -11.12 8.37
C SER A 133 2.26 -9.77 9.07
N MET A 134 1.25 -9.30 9.81
CA MET A 134 1.21 -7.95 10.37
C MET A 134 2.41 -7.57 11.26
N PRO A 135 2.93 -8.43 12.17
CA PRO A 135 4.10 -8.07 12.96
C PRO A 135 5.35 -7.79 12.10
N ALA A 136 5.53 -8.51 11.00
CA ALA A 136 6.62 -8.26 10.07
C ALA A 136 6.36 -7.01 9.21
N CYS A 137 5.12 -6.80 8.77
CA CYS A 137 4.72 -5.59 8.04
C CYS A 137 4.88 -4.31 8.89
N LEU A 138 4.59 -4.34 10.19
CA LEU A 138 4.80 -3.21 11.10
C LEU A 138 6.28 -2.81 11.17
N ARG A 139 7.17 -3.77 11.45
CA ARG A 139 8.63 -3.52 11.45
C ARG A 139 9.13 -2.99 10.10
N ALA A 140 8.57 -3.51 9.01
CA ALA A 140 8.91 -3.04 7.67
C ALA A 140 8.41 -1.60 7.42
N ALA A 141 7.19 -1.27 7.86
CA ALA A 141 6.66 0.07 7.78
C ALA A 141 7.49 1.05 8.63
N GLU A 142 7.92 0.67 9.83
CA GLU A 142 8.82 1.49 10.68
C GLU A 142 10.15 1.76 9.97
N SER A 143 10.76 0.73 9.38
CA SER A 143 12.01 0.86 8.63
C SER A 143 11.84 1.78 7.41
N VAL A 144 10.75 1.61 6.66
CA VAL A 144 10.42 2.49 5.51
C VAL A 144 10.13 3.92 5.96
N ALA A 145 9.44 4.11 7.08
CA ALA A 145 9.13 5.43 7.63
C ALA A 145 10.40 6.21 8.00
N ALA A 146 11.42 5.53 8.54
CA ALA A 146 12.71 6.15 8.81
C ALA A 146 13.37 6.70 7.53
N GLU A 147 13.30 5.94 6.44
CA GLU A 147 13.88 6.35 5.14
C GLU A 147 13.11 7.49 4.46
N LEU A 148 11.78 7.47 4.59
CA LEU A 148 10.91 8.49 4.05
C LEU A 148 11.18 9.89 4.62
N VAL A 149 11.82 10.01 5.79
CA VAL A 149 12.26 11.30 6.32
C VAL A 149 13.38 11.89 5.45
N GLY A 150 14.28 11.05 4.94
CA GLY A 150 15.46 11.46 4.17
C GLY A 150 15.21 11.68 2.67
N GLY A 151 14.21 11.02 2.07
CA GLY A 151 14.00 11.15 0.62
C GLY A 151 12.88 10.28 0.05
N PRO A 152 12.89 10.07 -1.29
CA PRO A 152 11.97 9.18 -1.98
C PRO A 152 12.21 7.70 -1.63
N VAL A 153 11.13 6.95 -1.43
CA VAL A 153 11.17 5.51 -1.23
C VAL A 153 10.18 4.81 -2.16
N VAL A 154 10.67 3.78 -2.87
CA VAL A 154 9.84 2.84 -3.63
C VAL A 154 9.72 1.54 -2.84
N VAL A 155 8.51 1.20 -2.40
CA VAL A 155 8.22 -0.04 -1.64
C VAL A 155 7.75 -1.13 -2.59
N ALA A 156 8.41 -2.29 -2.57
CA ALA A 156 8.08 -3.38 -3.48
C ALA A 156 8.15 -4.75 -2.81
N CYS A 157 7.38 -5.69 -3.36
CA CYS A 157 7.51 -7.12 -3.15
C CYS A 157 7.40 -7.77 -4.53
N SER A 158 7.10 -9.07 -4.63
CA SER A 158 7.00 -9.74 -5.94
C SER A 158 5.97 -9.10 -6.90
N LEU A 159 4.76 -8.83 -6.43
CA LEU A 159 3.68 -8.23 -7.25
C LEU A 159 3.30 -6.81 -6.81
N GLY A 160 3.86 -6.31 -5.71
CA GLY A 160 3.46 -5.02 -5.14
C GLY A 160 2.04 -4.99 -4.56
N LYS A 161 1.48 -6.16 -4.20
CA LYS A 161 0.06 -6.33 -3.86
C LYS A 161 -0.17 -6.54 -2.36
N ASP A 162 0.16 -7.73 -1.84
CA ASP A 162 -0.11 -8.10 -0.44
C ASP A 162 0.86 -7.40 0.53
N ARG A 163 2.12 -7.86 0.63
CA ARG A 163 3.14 -7.30 1.54
C ARG A 163 3.36 -5.79 1.35
N THR A 164 3.56 -5.36 0.12
CA THR A 164 3.66 -3.94 -0.22
C THR A 164 2.40 -3.18 0.14
N GLY A 165 1.22 -3.73 -0.13
CA GLY A 165 -0.03 -3.07 0.17
C GLY A 165 -0.26 -2.90 1.66
N THR A 166 0.04 -3.93 2.47
CA THR A 166 -0.05 -3.84 3.93
C THR A 166 0.93 -2.82 4.50
N VAL A 167 2.19 -2.81 4.04
CA VAL A 167 3.19 -1.81 4.48
C VAL A 167 2.78 -0.40 4.09
N VAL A 168 2.32 -0.18 2.86
CA VAL A 168 1.83 1.13 2.40
C VAL A 168 0.60 1.56 3.19
N ALA A 169 -0.35 0.65 3.44
CA ALA A 169 -1.55 0.95 4.21
C ALA A 169 -1.23 1.38 5.65
N LEU A 170 -0.23 0.76 6.30
CA LEU A 170 0.27 1.20 7.61
C LEU A 170 0.88 2.61 7.56
N LEU A 171 1.69 2.91 6.55
CA LEU A 171 2.28 4.25 6.37
C LEU A 171 1.19 5.31 6.14
N LEU A 172 0.20 5.03 5.29
CA LEU A 172 -0.93 5.93 5.05
C LEU A 172 -1.76 6.13 6.33
N ARG A 173 -1.95 5.09 7.14
CA ARG A 173 -2.60 5.19 8.44
C ARG A 173 -1.85 6.14 9.37
N TRP A 174 -0.52 6.07 9.42
CA TRP A 174 0.32 6.98 10.22
C TRP A 174 0.29 8.42 9.71
N LEU A 175 0.15 8.61 8.40
CA LEU A 175 -0.08 9.93 7.79
C LEU A 175 -1.49 10.48 8.07
N GLY A 176 -2.38 9.68 8.66
CA GLY A 176 -3.77 10.05 8.96
C GLY A 176 -4.64 10.12 7.71
N VAL A 177 -4.35 9.28 6.72
CA VAL A 177 -5.19 9.10 5.54
C VAL A 177 -6.50 8.40 5.96
N PRO A 178 -7.66 8.86 5.48
CA PRO A 178 -8.94 8.21 5.74
C PRO A 178 -8.97 6.73 5.32
N PRO A 179 -9.58 5.82 6.13
CA PRO A 179 -9.58 4.38 5.84
C PRO A 179 -10.08 4.03 4.43
N GLU A 180 -11.10 4.71 3.93
CA GLU A 180 -11.66 4.53 2.59
C GLU A 180 -10.62 4.75 1.48
N HIS A 181 -9.73 5.74 1.63
CA HIS A 181 -8.66 5.99 0.68
C HIS A 181 -7.55 4.94 0.80
N ILE A 182 -7.25 4.47 2.01
CA ILE A 182 -6.29 3.38 2.23
C ILE A 182 -6.79 2.07 1.58
N ALA A 183 -8.04 1.70 1.83
CA ALA A 183 -8.65 0.52 1.22
C ALA A 183 -8.66 0.62 -0.30
N SER A 184 -9.00 1.80 -0.83
CA SER A 184 -9.06 2.04 -2.27
C SER A 184 -7.68 1.89 -2.94
N ASP A 185 -6.61 2.48 -2.40
CA ASP A 185 -5.25 2.28 -2.93
C ASP A 185 -4.82 0.81 -2.89
N HIS A 186 -5.18 0.09 -1.82
CA HIS A 186 -4.85 -1.33 -1.68
C HIS A 186 -5.52 -2.17 -2.78
N GLU A 187 -6.83 -1.97 -2.97
CA GLU A 187 -7.64 -2.68 -3.97
C GLU A 187 -7.27 -2.33 -5.41
N LEU A 188 -6.73 -1.12 -5.64
CA LEU A 188 -6.30 -0.66 -6.96
C LEU A 188 -5.27 -1.63 -7.60
N SER A 189 -4.52 -2.37 -6.79
CA SER A 189 -3.61 -3.42 -7.26
C SER A 189 -4.30 -4.50 -8.11
N ASN A 190 -5.60 -4.77 -7.91
CA ASN A 190 -6.36 -5.72 -8.72
C ASN A 190 -6.46 -5.25 -10.18
N GLU A 191 -6.80 -3.98 -10.38
CA GLU A 191 -6.94 -3.37 -11.71
C GLU A 191 -5.57 -3.26 -12.38
N TRP A 192 -4.55 -2.84 -11.64
CA TRP A 192 -3.22 -2.59 -12.18
C TRP A 192 -2.52 -3.88 -12.57
N LEU A 193 -2.61 -4.93 -11.76
CA LEU A 193 -2.03 -6.23 -12.13
C LEU A 193 -2.78 -6.91 -13.27
N ALA A 194 -4.08 -6.62 -13.44
CA ALA A 194 -4.82 -7.07 -14.62
C ALA A 194 -4.36 -6.33 -15.88
N ARG A 195 -4.19 -5.00 -15.81
CA ARG A 195 -3.66 -4.17 -16.89
C ARG A 195 -2.23 -4.55 -17.27
N ASP A 196 -1.38 -4.73 -16.26
CA ASP A 196 0.07 -4.92 -16.41
C ASP A 196 0.46 -6.41 -16.51
N ARG A 197 -0.50 -7.32 -16.72
CA ARG A 197 -0.29 -8.79 -16.73
C ARG A 197 0.88 -9.21 -17.63
N ALA A 198 1.04 -8.57 -18.78
CA ALA A 198 2.10 -8.85 -19.74
C ALA A 198 3.52 -8.54 -19.22
N LEU A 199 3.64 -7.62 -18.26
CA LEU A 199 4.90 -7.21 -17.66
C LEU A 199 5.36 -8.15 -16.54
N LEU A 200 4.50 -9.07 -16.09
CA LEU A 200 4.82 -9.96 -14.98
C LEU A 200 5.76 -11.10 -15.41
N PRO A 201 6.59 -11.62 -14.49
CA PRO A 201 7.37 -12.84 -14.73
C PRO A 201 6.48 -13.98 -15.23
N GLN A 202 7.01 -14.82 -16.13
CA GLN A 202 6.25 -15.86 -16.84
C GLN A 202 5.41 -16.76 -15.90
N ARG A 203 5.94 -17.11 -14.73
CA ARG A 203 5.21 -17.92 -13.72
C ARG A 203 3.88 -17.31 -13.26
N TRP A 204 3.72 -15.99 -13.34
CA TRP A 204 2.49 -15.28 -12.98
C TRP A 204 1.55 -15.15 -14.18
N ARG A 205 2.05 -15.36 -15.41
CA ARG A 205 1.28 -15.33 -16.66
C ARG A 205 0.65 -16.69 -16.95
N ASP A 206 1.43 -17.76 -16.90
CA ASP A 206 1.14 -19.07 -17.51
C ASP A 206 0.28 -20.04 -16.66
N GLY A 207 -0.53 -19.55 -15.72
CA GLY A 207 -1.44 -20.41 -14.96
C GLY A 207 -1.72 -20.01 -13.51
N GLY A 208 -1.10 -18.93 -13.01
CA GLY A 208 -1.42 -18.38 -11.70
C GLY A 208 -2.65 -17.47 -11.74
N GLU A 209 -3.72 -17.84 -11.03
CA GLU A 209 -4.71 -16.84 -10.62
C GLU A 209 -4.01 -15.88 -9.65
N ILE A 210 -3.84 -14.62 -10.06
CA ILE A 210 -3.37 -13.59 -9.14
C ILE A 210 -4.57 -13.28 -8.27
N GLY A 211 -4.62 -13.89 -7.09
CA GLY A 211 -5.76 -13.76 -6.19
C GLY A 211 -6.08 -12.29 -5.94
N ARG A 212 -7.35 -11.91 -6.04
CA ARG A 212 -7.77 -10.53 -5.77
C ARG A 212 -7.57 -10.18 -4.29
N VAL A 213 -7.34 -8.91 -4.02
CA VAL A 213 -7.29 -8.36 -2.67
C VAL A 213 -8.50 -7.49 -2.40
N ARG A 214 -8.98 -7.46 -1.17
CA ARG A 214 -9.94 -6.47 -0.69
C ARG A 214 -9.24 -5.59 0.34
N GLY A 215 -9.42 -4.28 0.22
CA GLY A 215 -8.87 -3.26 1.10
C GLY A 215 -9.48 -3.36 2.48
N ALA A 216 -10.75 -3.73 2.56
CA ALA A 216 -11.45 -4.02 3.81
C ALA A 216 -10.76 -5.13 4.62
N ASP A 217 -10.23 -6.19 3.98
CA ASP A 217 -9.53 -7.27 4.69
C ASP A 217 -8.18 -6.78 5.25
N CYS A 218 -7.47 -5.93 4.50
CA CYS A 218 -6.21 -5.32 4.94
C CYS A 218 -6.46 -4.36 6.12
N LEU A 219 -7.47 -3.49 6.02
CA LEU A 219 -7.84 -2.58 7.10
C LEU A 219 -8.25 -3.32 8.37
N ALA A 220 -9.07 -4.36 8.25
CA ALA A 220 -9.49 -5.15 9.39
C ALA A 220 -8.29 -5.78 10.13
N ALA A 221 -7.25 -6.19 9.40
CA ALA A 221 -6.02 -6.68 10.01
C ALA A 221 -5.22 -5.55 10.69
N ILE A 222 -5.14 -4.37 10.06
CA ILE A 222 -4.46 -3.19 10.62
C ILE A 222 -5.14 -2.73 11.90
N ASP A 223 -6.47 -2.58 11.90
CA ASP A 223 -7.22 -2.10 13.07
C ASP A 223 -7.08 -3.01 14.28
N LEU A 224 -6.88 -4.32 14.06
CA LEU A 224 -6.65 -5.28 15.15
C LEU A 224 -5.23 -5.20 15.72
N ALA A 225 -4.22 -4.96 14.88
CA ALA A 225 -2.82 -4.95 15.31
C ALA A 225 -2.35 -3.57 15.80
N ALA A 226 -2.89 -2.51 15.21
CA ALA A 226 -2.56 -1.11 15.49
C ALA A 226 -3.86 -0.30 15.60
N PRO A 227 -4.66 -0.53 16.66
CA PRO A 227 -5.93 0.16 16.83
C PRO A 227 -5.72 1.68 16.87
N PRO A 228 -6.63 2.47 16.27
CA PRO A 228 -6.52 3.92 16.31
C PRO A 228 -6.55 4.40 17.77
N ARG A 229 -5.47 5.05 18.21
CA ARG A 229 -5.38 5.62 19.57
C ARG A 229 -5.64 7.13 19.52
N PRO A 230 -6.61 7.66 20.28
CA PRO A 230 -6.76 9.09 20.42
C PRO A 230 -5.52 9.71 21.08
N GLY A 231 -5.00 10.79 20.52
CA GLY A 231 -3.85 11.54 21.07
C GLY A 231 -2.45 11.05 20.65
N VAL A 232 -2.32 9.91 19.97
CA VAL A 232 -1.01 9.40 19.47
C VAL A 232 -0.70 10.01 18.10
N GLY A 233 -0.60 11.34 18.07
CA GLY A 233 -0.36 12.12 16.86
C GLY A 233 1.10 12.54 16.66
N GLU A 234 1.92 12.46 17.71
CA GLU A 234 3.26 13.02 17.73
C GLU A 234 4.35 12.04 17.27
N GLU A 235 4.19 10.74 17.52
CA GLU A 235 5.21 9.73 17.18
C GLU A 235 5.57 9.72 15.67
N HIS A 236 4.60 10.06 14.82
CA HIS A 236 4.76 10.15 13.38
C HIS A 236 4.83 11.61 12.88
N ALA A 237 5.04 12.59 13.76
CA ALA A 237 5.18 13.99 13.35
C ALA A 237 6.36 14.23 12.38
N PRO A 238 7.54 13.61 12.52
CA PRO A 238 8.62 13.72 11.53
C PRO A 238 8.19 13.20 10.16
N LEU A 239 7.55 12.02 10.12
CA LEU A 239 7.04 11.41 8.88
C LEU A 239 6.02 12.32 8.19
N ARG A 240 5.03 12.83 8.95
CA ARG A 240 4.01 13.76 8.45
C ARG A 240 4.63 15.05 7.91
N SER A 241 5.63 15.60 8.60
CA SER A 241 6.31 16.83 8.16
C SER A 241 7.12 16.61 6.89
N ALA A 242 7.71 15.42 6.73
CA ALA A 242 8.47 15.03 5.54
C ALA A 242 7.57 14.76 4.33
N LEU A 243 6.38 14.18 4.52
CA LEU A 243 5.55 13.69 3.42
C LEU A 243 4.32 14.52 3.12
N LEU A 244 3.83 15.37 4.02
CA LEU A 244 2.60 16.11 3.80
C LEU A 244 2.87 17.56 3.39
N ARG A 245 2.11 18.07 2.44
CA ARG A 245 2.07 19.49 2.03
C ARG A 245 0.66 20.04 2.15
#